data_AF-A0A6A5YK30-F1
#
_entry.id   AF-A0A6A5YK30-F1
#
_cell.length_a   1.000
_cell.length_b   1.000
_cell.length_c   1.000
_cell.angle_alpha   90.00
_cell.angle_beta   90.00
_cell.angle_gamma   90.00
#
_symmetry.space_group_name_H-M   'P 1'
#
loop_
_entity.id
_entity.type
_entity.pdbx_description
1 polymer ?
#
loop_
_entity_poly.entity_id
_entity_poly.type
_entity_poly.pdbx_seq_one_letter_code
_entity_poly.pdbx_strand_id
1 'polypeptide(L)'
;MLMTSTDVSKAQWDSDTLIFRYQSPAPLAMEWLSLAFSANNRLRFIDAPSHIPLKVVERLGKSKMECKCKEHRVEGCYEVKIQGMGWGQYSAEGVKIRGLVLDILDVFEEEGWTIYASVDQKVGGEGSGGGDTDTWHCCRPKGWVPGMPVYHN
;
A
#
# COMPACT_ATOMS: atom_id res chain seq x y z
N MET A 1 2.77 -8.56 -18.12
CA MET A 1 3.42 -8.40 -16.81
C MET A 1 3.98 -7.00 -16.72
N LEU A 2 3.86 -6.32 -15.57
CA LEU A 2 4.59 -5.06 -15.33
C LEU A 2 6.07 -5.36 -15.34
N MET A 3 6.84 -4.55 -16.05
CA MET A 3 8.29 -4.63 -16.09
C MET A 3 8.92 -3.66 -15.09
N THR A 4 8.38 -2.43 -15.04
CA THR A 4 8.84 -1.36 -14.14
C THR A 4 7.78 -0.25 -14.09
N SER A 5 7.72 0.46 -12.97
CA SER A 5 7.27 1.85 -12.91
C SER A 5 8.49 2.76 -13.07
N THR A 6 8.32 3.93 -13.68
CA THR A 6 9.38 4.94 -13.72
C THR A 6 8.79 6.33 -13.86
N ASP A 7 9.36 7.26 -13.12
CA ASP A 7 9.19 8.68 -13.38
C ASP A 7 10.05 9.07 -14.59
N VAL A 8 9.38 9.44 -15.67
CA VAL A 8 10.01 9.88 -16.93
C VAL A 8 9.96 11.39 -17.12
N SER A 9 9.40 12.10 -16.14
CA SER A 9 9.16 13.53 -16.19
C SER A 9 10.05 14.26 -15.17
N LYS A 10 10.13 15.58 -15.32
CA LYS A 10 10.68 16.50 -14.31
C LYS A 10 9.69 17.63 -14.02
N ALA A 11 8.47 17.49 -14.53
CA ALA A 11 7.40 18.44 -14.30
C ALA A 11 7.06 18.45 -12.82
N GLN A 12 6.81 19.63 -12.28
CA GLN A 12 6.29 19.71 -10.93
C GLN A 12 4.98 18.95 -10.91
N TRP A 13 4.84 18.05 -9.92
CA TRP A 13 3.75 17.10 -9.89
C TRP A 13 3.85 16.22 -11.15
N ASP A 14 4.55 15.11 -11.13
CA ASP A 14 4.41 14.05 -12.13
C ASP A 14 3.86 12.77 -11.49
N SER A 15 3.73 11.73 -12.27
CA SER A 15 3.26 10.43 -11.82
C SER A 15 4.04 9.37 -12.56
N ASP A 16 4.15 8.20 -11.94
CA ASP A 16 4.90 7.11 -12.54
C ASP A 16 4.24 6.61 -13.83
N THR A 17 5.06 6.36 -14.85
CA THR A 17 4.66 5.62 -16.04
C THR A 17 4.85 4.13 -15.81
N LEU A 18 3.79 3.35 -16.06
CA LEU A 18 3.81 1.89 -15.94
C LEU A 18 4.10 1.24 -17.29
N ILE A 19 5.17 0.44 -17.38
CA ILE A 19 5.55 -0.26 -18.60
C ILE A 19 5.21 -1.74 -18.47
N PHE A 20 4.31 -2.22 -19.34
CA PHE A 20 3.91 -3.61 -19.38
C PHE A 20 4.50 -4.33 -20.59
N ARG A 21 5.00 -5.55 -20.36
CA ARG A 21 5.38 -6.47 -21.43
C ARG A 21 4.30 -7.53 -21.60
N TYR A 22 3.88 -7.74 -22.85
CA TYR A 22 3.04 -8.88 -23.19
C TYR A 22 3.79 -10.19 -22.92
N GLN A 23 3.09 -11.18 -22.35
CA GLN A 23 3.66 -12.47 -22.00
C GLN A 23 2.74 -13.58 -22.51
N SER A 24 3.34 -14.60 -23.14
CA SER A 24 2.68 -15.84 -23.54
C SER A 24 3.61 -17.01 -23.17
N PRO A 25 3.14 -18.00 -22.38
CA PRO A 25 1.79 -18.14 -21.82
C PRO A 25 1.45 -17.06 -20.78
N ALA A 26 0.16 -16.94 -20.43
CA ALA A 26 -0.29 -16.01 -19.41
C ALA A 26 0.38 -16.32 -18.05
N PRO A 27 0.67 -15.30 -17.22
CA PRO A 27 1.18 -15.51 -15.86
C PRO A 27 0.22 -16.33 -14.99
N LEU A 28 0.73 -16.85 -13.88
CA LEU A 28 -0.10 -17.47 -12.84
C LEU A 28 -1.20 -16.50 -12.38
N ALA A 29 -2.38 -17.06 -12.03
CA ALA A 29 -3.48 -16.27 -11.50
C ALA A 29 -3.13 -15.75 -10.09
N MET A 30 -3.21 -14.43 -9.92
CA MET A 30 -2.90 -13.74 -8.67
C MET A 30 -4.14 -13.05 -8.11
N GLU A 31 -4.21 -12.94 -6.79
CA GLU A 31 -5.06 -11.97 -6.09
C GLU A 31 -4.30 -10.66 -5.93
N TRP A 32 -5.02 -9.54 -5.85
CA TRP A 32 -4.45 -8.20 -5.80
C TRP A 32 -5.11 -7.38 -4.71
N LEU A 33 -4.31 -6.52 -4.06
CA LEU A 33 -4.80 -5.41 -3.26
C LEU A 33 -3.89 -4.20 -3.47
N SER A 34 -4.37 -3.02 -3.12
CA SER A 34 -3.53 -1.82 -3.11
C SER A 34 -3.55 -1.14 -1.74
N LEU A 35 -2.39 -0.62 -1.33
CA LEU A 35 -2.21 0.18 -0.13
C LEU A 35 -1.73 1.57 -0.53
N ALA A 36 -2.56 2.58 -0.32
CA ALA A 36 -2.23 3.97 -0.59
C ALA A 36 -1.90 4.73 0.72
N PHE A 37 -0.79 5.47 0.71
CA PHE A 37 -0.37 6.34 1.81
C PHE A 37 -1.02 7.71 1.64
N SER A 38 -2.26 7.85 2.13
CA SER A 38 -3.14 8.97 1.82
C SER A 38 -3.17 10.04 2.91
N ALA A 39 -3.45 11.29 2.49
CA ALA A 39 -3.53 12.47 3.35
C ALA A 39 -2.27 12.59 4.23
N ASN A 40 -2.38 13.14 5.43
CA ASN A 40 -1.20 13.29 6.29
C ASN A 40 -0.87 12.02 7.06
N ASN A 41 -1.83 11.11 7.32
CA ASN A 41 -1.66 10.05 8.32
C ASN A 41 -2.61 8.86 8.15
N ARG A 42 -3.02 8.57 6.91
CA ARG A 42 -3.99 7.53 6.61
C ARG A 42 -3.41 6.49 5.68
N LEU A 43 -3.76 5.25 5.94
CA LEU A 43 -3.57 4.14 5.04
C LEU A 43 -4.93 3.82 4.42
N ARG A 44 -4.98 3.72 3.10
CA ARG A 44 -6.16 3.28 2.38
C ARG A 44 -5.88 1.94 1.73
N PHE A 45 -6.64 0.93 2.12
CA PHE A 45 -6.62 -0.40 1.55
C PHE A 45 -7.73 -0.48 0.50
N ILE A 46 -7.40 -0.93 -0.71
CA ILE A 46 -8.31 -1.06 -1.84
C ILE A 46 -8.30 -2.52 -2.27
N ASP A 47 -9.49 -3.11 -2.38
CA ASP A 47 -9.72 -4.53 -2.71
C ASP A 47 -9.03 -5.51 -1.75
N ALA A 48 -8.66 -5.02 -0.56
CA ALA A 48 -8.09 -5.86 0.47
C ALA A 48 -9.20 -6.67 1.17
N PRO A 49 -8.95 -7.96 1.47
CA PRO A 49 -9.82 -8.71 2.37
C PRO A 49 -9.97 -7.96 3.71
N SER A 50 -11.19 -7.92 4.25
CA SER A 50 -11.54 -7.09 5.42
C SER A 50 -10.70 -7.38 6.68
N HIS A 51 -10.14 -8.58 6.79
CA HIS A 51 -9.27 -8.94 7.91
C HIS A 51 -7.86 -8.36 7.82
N ILE A 52 -7.38 -7.96 6.62
CA ILE A 52 -6.03 -7.41 6.44
C ILE A 52 -5.87 -6.05 7.13
N PRO A 53 -6.74 -5.04 6.91
CA PRO A 53 -6.65 -3.78 7.65
C PRO A 53 -6.75 -3.96 9.17
N LEU A 54 -7.55 -4.92 9.63
CA LEU A 54 -7.72 -5.23 11.05
C LEU A 54 -6.44 -5.83 11.66
N LYS A 55 -5.78 -6.75 10.97
CA LYS A 55 -4.48 -7.29 11.39
C LYS A 55 -3.39 -6.22 11.45
N VAL A 56 -3.37 -5.30 10.48
CA VAL A 56 -2.47 -4.14 10.50
C VAL A 56 -2.73 -3.29 11.74
N VAL A 57 -3.99 -2.96 12.04
CA VAL A 57 -4.35 -2.19 13.25
C VAL A 57 -3.92 -2.91 14.53
N GLU A 58 -4.11 -4.23 14.61
CA GLU A 58 -3.67 -5.03 15.75
C GLU A 58 -2.14 -4.99 15.91
N ARG A 59 -1.39 -5.17 14.82
CA ARG A 59 0.08 -5.12 14.80
C ARG A 59 0.59 -3.75 15.26
N LEU A 60 0.07 -2.68 14.67
CA LEU A 60 0.46 -1.31 15.03
C LEU A 60 0.09 -0.99 16.48
N GLY A 61 -1.02 -1.53 16.99
CA GLY A 61 -1.40 -1.42 18.40
C GLY A 61 -0.37 -2.05 19.35
N LYS A 62 0.23 -3.19 19.00
CA LYS A 62 1.32 -3.83 19.77
C LYS A 62 2.57 -2.95 19.79
N SER A 63 2.83 -2.21 18.71
CA SER A 63 3.87 -1.18 18.59
C SER A 63 3.51 0.16 19.28
N LYS A 64 2.45 0.18 20.09
CA LYS A 64 1.94 1.36 20.83
C LYS A 64 1.48 2.52 19.94
N MET A 65 1.03 2.22 18.73
CA MET A 65 0.39 3.20 17.85
C MET A 65 -1.13 3.13 17.97
N GLU A 66 -1.76 4.28 18.24
CA GLU A 66 -3.22 4.36 18.24
C GLU A 66 -3.74 4.48 16.80
N CYS A 67 -4.53 3.49 16.38
CA CYS A 67 -5.10 3.43 15.04
C CYS A 67 -6.62 3.26 15.10
N LYS A 68 -7.33 3.83 14.11
CA LYS A 68 -8.78 3.62 13.92
C LYS A 68 -9.03 3.14 12.50
N CYS A 69 -9.66 1.98 12.37
CA CYS A 69 -10.08 1.41 11.08
C CYS A 69 -11.56 1.64 10.86
N LYS A 70 -11.94 1.97 9.62
CA LYS A 70 -13.33 2.03 9.17
C LYS A 70 -13.42 1.62 7.71
N GLU A 71 -14.59 1.16 7.29
CA GLU A 71 -14.91 1.05 5.87
C GLU A 71 -14.96 2.46 5.26
N HIS A 72 -14.42 2.58 4.05
CA HIS A 72 -14.50 3.81 3.27
C HIS A 72 -15.88 3.92 2.61
N ARG A 73 -16.20 5.08 2.04
CA ARG A 73 -17.46 5.27 1.30
C ARG A 73 -17.54 4.47 -0.01
N VAL A 74 -16.42 3.90 -0.45
CA VAL A 74 -16.31 3.08 -1.65
C VAL A 74 -16.24 1.63 -1.17
N GLU A 75 -17.10 0.77 -1.71
CA GLU A 75 -17.11 -0.66 -1.42
C GLU A 75 -15.73 -1.28 -1.70
N GLY A 76 -15.32 -2.24 -0.86
CA GLY A 76 -14.00 -2.87 -0.97
C GLY A 76 -12.83 -1.99 -0.53
N CYS A 77 -13.09 -0.76 -0.05
CA CYS A 77 -12.06 0.12 0.45
C CYS A 77 -12.14 0.28 1.99
N TYR A 78 -11.00 0.19 2.67
CA TYR A 78 -10.88 0.42 4.11
C TYR A 78 -9.88 1.53 4.39
N GLU A 79 -10.14 2.32 5.42
CA GLU A 79 -9.27 3.42 5.84
C GLU A 79 -8.81 3.21 7.29
N VAL A 80 -7.49 3.19 7.48
CA VAL A 80 -6.84 3.20 8.80
C VAL A 80 -6.22 4.56 9.02
N LYS A 81 -6.69 5.27 10.05
CA LYS A 81 -6.11 6.55 10.50
C LYS A 81 -5.19 6.28 11.69
N ILE A 82 -3.93 6.69 11.58
CA ILE A 82 -2.93 6.63 12.65
C ILE A 82 -2.96 7.95 13.41
N GLN A 83 -3.08 7.94 14.74
CA GLN A 83 -3.10 9.16 15.54
C GLN A 83 -1.68 9.61 15.90
N GLY A 84 -1.46 10.92 15.99
CA GLY A 84 -0.21 11.49 16.47
C GLY A 84 1.01 11.28 15.57
N MET A 85 0.81 10.90 14.30
CA MET A 85 1.88 10.73 13.31
C MET A 85 1.48 11.39 11.98
N GLY A 86 2.44 11.80 11.16
CA GLY A 86 2.18 12.11 9.75
C GLY A 86 3.35 11.83 8.80
N TRP A 87 3.06 11.61 7.51
CA TRP A 87 4.01 11.13 6.49
C TRP A 87 5.16 12.12 6.20
N GLY A 88 4.97 13.42 6.41
CA GLY A 88 5.93 14.48 6.09
C GLY A 88 6.75 15.04 7.25
N GLN A 89 6.69 14.45 8.45
CA GLN A 89 7.42 14.96 9.62
C GLN A 89 8.87 14.43 9.62
N TYR A 90 9.81 15.25 9.15
CA TYR A 90 11.24 14.93 8.98
C TYR A 90 12.07 14.73 10.28
N SER A 91 11.44 14.67 11.46
CA SER A 91 12.13 14.57 12.76
C SER A 91 12.28 13.11 13.25
N ALA A 92 12.47 12.88 14.55
CA ALA A 92 12.54 11.55 15.19
C ALA A 92 11.35 10.60 14.84
N GLU A 93 10.29 11.13 14.24
CA GLU A 93 9.18 10.37 13.65
C GLU A 93 9.57 9.56 12.40
N GLY A 94 10.63 9.92 11.67
CA GLY A 94 11.09 9.16 10.50
C GLY A 94 11.57 7.73 10.81
N VAL A 95 12.02 7.47 12.04
CA VAL A 95 12.31 6.10 12.52
C VAL A 95 11.01 5.34 12.82
N LYS A 96 9.98 6.02 13.33
CA LYS A 96 8.66 5.43 13.59
C LYS A 96 7.94 5.05 12.30
N ILE A 97 8.09 5.84 11.24
CA ILE A 97 7.51 5.52 9.92
C ILE A 97 8.12 4.24 9.35
N ARG A 98 9.45 4.08 9.44
CA ARG A 98 10.12 2.85 9.00
C ARG A 98 9.67 1.63 9.80
N GLY A 99 9.53 1.76 11.12
CA GLY A 99 8.96 0.71 11.97
C GLY A 99 7.53 0.34 11.57
N LEU A 100 6.67 1.33 11.31
CA LEU A 100 5.31 1.10 10.82
C LEU A 100 5.29 0.40 9.46
N VAL A 101 6.17 0.79 8.54
CA VAL A 101 6.30 0.15 7.23
C VAL A 101 6.69 -1.32 7.39
N LEU A 102 7.64 -1.62 8.28
CA LEU A 102 8.04 -3.00 8.59
C LEU A 102 6.88 -3.79 9.21
N ASP A 103 6.16 -3.21 10.17
CA ASP A 103 4.98 -3.84 10.78
C ASP A 103 3.89 -4.18 9.74
N ILE A 104 3.70 -3.33 8.72
CA ILE A 104 2.76 -3.60 7.62
C ILE A 104 3.29 -4.72 6.72
N LEU A 105 4.58 -4.69 6.37
CA LEU A 105 5.23 -5.72 5.57
C LEU A 105 5.16 -7.09 6.24
N ASP A 106 5.42 -7.16 7.54
CA ASP A 106 5.30 -8.38 8.35
C ASP A 106 3.89 -8.97 8.25
N VAL A 107 2.85 -8.13 8.39
CA VAL A 107 1.46 -8.57 8.25
C VAL A 107 1.16 -9.04 6.82
N PHE A 108 1.71 -8.37 5.81
CA PHE A 108 1.51 -8.77 4.41
C PHE A 108 2.16 -10.13 4.14
N GLU A 109 3.39 -10.34 4.60
CA GLU A 109 4.12 -11.60 4.45
C GLU A 109 3.42 -12.75 5.20
N GLU A 110 2.98 -12.52 6.44
CA GLU A 110 2.19 -13.49 7.23
C GLU A 110 0.89 -13.91 6.51
N GLU A 111 0.35 -13.06 5.63
CA GLU A 111 -0.89 -13.26 4.88
C GLU A 111 -0.67 -13.60 3.40
N GLY A 112 0.58 -13.85 3.00
CA GLY A 112 0.96 -14.30 1.67
C GLY A 112 1.16 -13.19 0.64
N TRP A 113 1.01 -11.93 1.02
CA TRP A 113 1.11 -10.78 0.13
C TRP A 113 2.56 -10.32 -0.01
N THR A 114 2.97 -10.04 -1.25
CA THR A 114 4.21 -9.33 -1.56
C THR A 114 3.91 -8.00 -2.24
N ILE A 115 4.79 -7.02 -2.09
CA ILE A 115 4.76 -5.82 -2.95
C ILE A 115 5.15 -6.25 -4.37
N TYR A 116 4.30 -5.89 -5.33
CA TYR A 116 4.54 -6.05 -6.75
C TYR A 116 5.12 -4.78 -7.38
N ALA A 117 4.62 -3.63 -6.98
CA ALA A 117 5.08 -2.33 -7.43
C ALA A 117 4.81 -1.26 -6.38
N SER A 118 5.71 -0.29 -6.28
CA SER A 118 5.45 1.01 -5.68
C SER A 118 5.29 2.02 -6.81
N VAL A 119 4.20 2.77 -6.78
CA VAL A 119 3.80 3.67 -7.85
C VAL A 119 3.41 5.01 -7.23
N ASP A 120 4.08 6.07 -7.66
CA ASP A 120 3.65 7.43 -7.34
C ASP A 120 2.40 7.77 -8.16
N GLN A 121 1.25 7.82 -7.46
CA GLN A 121 -0.04 8.15 -8.02
C GLN A 121 -0.52 9.47 -7.43
N LYS A 122 -0.55 10.52 -8.24
CA LYS A 122 -1.23 11.75 -7.83
C LYS A 122 -2.72 11.56 -7.65
N VAL A 123 -3.29 12.30 -6.71
CA VAL A 123 -4.70 12.67 -6.75
C VAL A 123 -4.85 14.15 -6.41
N GLY A 124 -4.97 14.99 -7.44
CA GLY A 124 -5.43 16.37 -7.35
C GLY A 124 -5.55 17.01 -8.72
N GLY A 125 -6.77 17.24 -9.20
CA GLY A 125 -7.00 18.17 -10.32
C GLY A 125 -6.75 19.62 -9.86
N GLU A 126 -6.45 20.50 -10.81
CA GLU A 126 -6.26 21.94 -10.55
C GLU A 126 -7.35 22.48 -9.61
N GLY A 127 -6.94 22.99 -8.44
CA GLY A 127 -7.83 23.61 -7.45
C GLY A 127 -8.25 22.73 -6.28
N SER A 128 -7.99 21.43 -6.29
CA SER A 128 -8.05 20.59 -5.10
C SER A 128 -6.65 20.44 -4.53
N GLY A 129 -6.45 20.76 -3.24
CA GLY A 129 -5.17 20.59 -2.52
C GLY A 129 -4.79 19.11 -2.34
N GLY A 130 -4.74 18.39 -3.45
CA GLY A 130 -4.38 16.98 -3.55
C GLY A 130 -2.89 16.82 -3.34
N GLY A 131 -2.53 16.13 -2.26
CA GLY A 131 -1.14 15.74 -2.01
C GLY A 131 -0.75 14.53 -2.84
N ASP A 132 0.55 14.38 -3.07
CA ASP A 132 1.15 13.19 -3.66
C ASP A 132 0.77 11.96 -2.83
N THR A 133 0.50 10.83 -3.49
CA THR A 133 0.09 9.59 -2.83
C THR A 133 0.84 8.42 -3.43
N ASP A 134 1.86 7.96 -2.71
CA ASP A 134 2.47 6.68 -3.01
C ASP A 134 1.46 5.55 -2.81
N THR A 135 1.43 4.63 -3.76
CA THR A 135 0.59 3.43 -3.68
C THR A 135 1.42 2.18 -3.91
N TRP A 136 1.29 1.22 -3.00
CA TRP A 136 1.78 -0.13 -3.21
C TRP A 136 0.69 -0.97 -3.83
N HIS A 137 1.02 -1.63 -4.93
CA HIS A 137 0.23 -2.72 -5.46
C HIS A 137 0.85 -4.03 -4.97
N CYS A 138 0.04 -4.84 -4.32
CA CYS A 138 0.45 -6.10 -3.73
C CYS A 138 -0.26 -7.26 -4.40
N CYS A 139 0.42 -8.41 -4.45
CA CYS A 139 -0.17 -9.61 -5.02
C CYS A 139 0.19 -10.85 -4.21
N ARG A 140 -0.62 -11.90 -4.40
CA ARG A 140 -0.32 -13.25 -3.93
C ARG A 140 -0.93 -14.30 -4.86
N PRO A 141 -0.40 -15.54 -4.89
CA PRO A 141 -1.00 -16.61 -5.70
C PRO A 141 -2.45 -16.86 -5.30
N LYS A 142 -3.33 -17.04 -6.29
CA LYS A 142 -4.72 -17.39 -6.02
C LYS A 142 -4.79 -18.75 -5.32
N GLY A 143 -5.51 -18.81 -4.19
CA GLY A 143 -5.62 -20.02 -3.38
C GLY A 143 -4.46 -20.23 -2.40
N TRP A 144 -3.62 -19.21 -2.19
CA TRP A 144 -2.62 -19.23 -1.12
C TRP A 144 -3.28 -19.49 0.24
N VAL A 145 -2.61 -20.28 1.09
CA VAL A 145 -3.04 -20.58 2.46
C VAL A 145 -1.87 -20.39 3.44
N PRO A 146 -2.15 -20.07 4.72
CA PRO A 146 -1.10 -19.90 5.74
C PRO A 146 -0.10 -21.07 5.77
N GLY A 147 1.19 -20.73 5.79
CA GLY A 147 2.30 -21.69 5.75
C GLY A 147 2.83 -22.01 4.36
N MET A 148 2.16 -21.57 3.29
CA MET A 148 2.74 -21.60 1.94
C MET A 148 3.83 -20.53 1.78
N PRO A 149 4.85 -20.76 0.93
CA PRO A 149 5.90 -19.78 0.69
C PRO A 149 5.34 -18.49 0.08
N VAL A 150 5.97 -17.37 0.41
CA VAL A 150 5.76 -16.08 -0.23
C VAL A 150 6.88 -15.88 -1.26
N TYR A 151 6.50 -15.55 -2.49
CA TYR A 151 7.45 -15.30 -3.56
C TYR A 151 7.56 -13.79 -3.79
N HIS A 152 8.78 -13.27 -3.81
CA HIS A 152 9.06 -11.91 -4.21
C HIS A 152 9.42 -11.88 -5.70
N ASN A 153 8.94 -10.86 -6.42
CA ASN A 153 9.25 -10.67 -7.85
C ASN A 153 10.61 -9.99 -8.05
#